data_AF-A0A1J0VBX5-F1
#
_entry.id   AF-A0A1J0VBX5-F1
#
_cell.length_a   1.000
_cell.length_b   1.000
_cell.length_c   1.000
_cell.angle_alpha   90.00
_cell.angle_beta   90.00
_cell.angle_gamma   90.00
#
_symmetry.space_group_name_H-M   'P 1'
#
loop_
_entity.id
_entity.type
_entity.pdbx_description
1 polymer ?
#
loop_
_entity_poly.entity_id
_entity_poly.type
_entity_poly.pdbx_seq_one_letter_code
_entity_poly.pdbx_strand_id
1 'polypeptide(L)'
;MRLLHRSSSWRSLFAADTLPDPAGWPSLLDPLREALVRLGPHPDLAAAHAWQGELVEALDRLDLPAWRICQLVSDHNDWLYRRAIDLSLAEMRAQGWGAPPVAFCVLMLGSGARHESLLAPDQDNAMIIADYPDARHTEIDGYFQSLGERFTARLDAAGIPLCQGHVMARWPMWRKRLSEWSAQLEIWTAERRVKRVQQANILLDFRPVFGDGALAEALAERVARLLPPSHLFLDEMAGLLAELPLALDRLGRLSGDDEGAPHEGAVDLKRQGVLPLVNAVRLLALRQGVRPPDTRSRLVALVMREVVDAGRAESLTAALERLQALMLEAQRLALVEGRVPDGWVDIPRLREDQRLLLRHDLREIRSFVRQARRTP
;
A
#
# COMPACT_ATOMS: atom_id res chain seq x y z
N MET A 1 8.72 -0.12 27.70
CA MET A 1 9.23 -1.45 27.30
C MET A 1 9.30 -1.53 25.79
N ARG A 2 10.51 -1.47 25.23
CA ARG A 2 10.81 -1.69 23.80
C ARG A 2 10.84 -3.21 23.53
N LEU A 3 9.70 -3.86 23.49
CA LEU A 3 9.57 -5.10 22.71
C LEU A 3 9.45 -4.65 21.25
N LEU A 4 10.58 -4.17 20.72
CA LEU A 4 10.72 -3.74 19.33
C LEU A 4 10.40 -4.95 18.47
N HIS A 5 9.34 -4.82 17.67
CA HIS A 5 9.03 -5.63 16.53
C HIS A 5 10.32 -5.84 15.71
N ARG A 6 11.06 -6.93 15.95
CA ARG A 6 12.17 -7.32 15.10
C ARG A 6 11.55 -7.57 13.73
N SER A 7 11.94 -6.78 12.73
CA SER A 7 11.54 -7.04 11.36
C SER A 7 11.92 -8.49 11.04
N SER A 8 10.93 -9.27 10.62
CA SER A 8 11.15 -10.65 10.17
C SER A 8 12.29 -10.70 9.17
N SER A 9 13.12 -11.73 9.23
CA SER A 9 14.19 -11.96 8.23
C SER A 9 13.63 -12.02 6.81
N TRP A 10 12.37 -12.42 6.63
CA TRP A 10 11.66 -12.35 5.35
C TRP A 10 11.72 -10.96 4.69
N ARG A 11 11.68 -9.88 5.47
CA ARG A 11 11.67 -8.50 4.94
C ARG A 11 13.01 -8.10 4.30
N SER A 12 14.10 -8.85 4.50
CA SER A 12 15.37 -8.57 3.83
C SER A 12 15.46 -9.17 2.42
N LEU A 13 14.49 -10.00 2.02
CA LEU A 13 14.55 -10.77 0.76
C LEU A 13 14.75 -9.87 -0.47
N PHE A 14 14.08 -8.72 -0.50
CA PHE A 14 14.16 -7.74 -1.60
C PHE A 14 14.71 -6.38 -1.14
N ALA A 15 15.42 -6.33 0.00
CA ALA A 15 15.88 -5.05 0.57
C ALA A 15 17.09 -4.46 -0.18
N ALA A 16 17.89 -5.30 -0.85
CA ALA A 16 19.02 -4.88 -1.67
C ALA A 16 18.58 -4.52 -3.10
N ASP A 17 19.47 -3.89 -3.86
CA ASP A 17 19.21 -3.54 -5.27
C ASP A 17 19.37 -4.76 -6.20
N THR A 18 20.04 -5.81 -5.74
CA THR A 18 20.14 -7.09 -6.44
C THR A 18 19.16 -8.10 -5.86
N LEU A 19 18.61 -8.95 -6.71
CA LEU A 19 17.85 -10.11 -6.26
C LEU A 19 18.72 -11.01 -5.36
N PRO A 20 18.11 -11.68 -4.37
CA PRO A 20 18.83 -12.55 -3.46
C PRO A 20 19.46 -13.72 -4.21
N ASP A 21 20.73 -14.01 -3.93
CA ASP A 21 21.39 -15.24 -4.40
C ASP A 21 20.92 -16.42 -3.54
N PRO A 22 20.19 -17.41 -4.11
CA PRO A 22 19.69 -18.53 -3.35
C PRO A 22 20.73 -19.66 -3.19
N ALA A 23 21.96 -19.48 -3.69
CA ALA A 23 23.04 -20.43 -3.51
C ALA A 23 23.33 -20.68 -2.02
N GLY A 24 23.39 -21.95 -1.63
CA GLY A 24 23.64 -22.36 -0.25
C GLY A 24 22.47 -22.17 0.72
N TRP A 25 21.28 -21.78 0.24
CA TRP A 25 20.10 -21.74 1.10
C TRP A 25 19.70 -23.15 1.57
N PRO A 26 19.17 -23.27 2.82
CA PRO A 26 18.74 -24.55 3.36
C PRO A 26 17.62 -25.17 2.53
N SER A 27 17.52 -26.51 2.56
CA SER A 27 16.53 -27.25 1.77
C SER A 27 15.07 -26.89 2.09
N LEU A 28 14.83 -26.35 3.29
CA LEU A 28 13.52 -25.84 3.68
C LEU A 28 13.02 -24.72 2.76
N LEU A 29 13.93 -23.99 2.09
CA LEU A 29 13.58 -22.88 1.18
C LEU A 29 13.58 -23.30 -0.30
N ASP A 30 13.57 -24.61 -0.60
CA ASP A 30 13.61 -25.16 -1.96
C ASP A 30 12.58 -24.55 -2.92
N PRO A 31 11.29 -24.41 -2.56
CA PRO A 31 10.31 -23.78 -3.43
C PRO A 31 10.71 -22.38 -3.90
N LEU A 32 11.24 -21.56 -3.00
CA LEU A 32 11.67 -20.19 -3.30
C LEU A 32 13.01 -20.17 -4.05
N ARG A 33 13.95 -21.05 -3.69
CA ARG A 33 15.21 -21.21 -4.42
C ARG A 33 14.94 -21.59 -5.88
N GLU A 34 14.08 -22.57 -6.13
CA GLU A 34 13.69 -23.00 -7.47
C GLU A 34 13.08 -21.85 -8.28
N ALA A 35 12.16 -21.08 -7.67
CA ALA A 35 11.54 -19.93 -8.31
C ALA A 35 12.58 -18.84 -8.69
N LEU A 36 13.51 -18.51 -7.79
CA LEU A 36 14.57 -17.54 -8.05
C LEU A 36 15.57 -18.01 -9.12
N VAL A 37 15.92 -19.30 -9.11
CA VAL A 37 16.80 -19.89 -10.12
C VAL A 37 16.17 -19.82 -11.51
N ARG A 38 14.86 -20.06 -11.63
CA ARG A 38 14.14 -19.92 -12.91
C ARG A 38 14.09 -18.47 -13.41
N LEU A 39 13.89 -17.51 -12.51
CA LEU A 39 13.94 -16.08 -12.86
C LEU A 39 15.33 -15.64 -13.35
N GLY A 40 16.37 -16.21 -12.75
CA GLY A 40 17.76 -15.84 -13.00
C GLY A 40 18.20 -14.60 -12.21
N PRO A 41 19.50 -14.27 -12.23
CA PRO A 41 20.08 -13.24 -11.35
C PRO A 41 19.85 -11.80 -11.83
N HIS A 42 19.57 -11.60 -13.12
CA HIS A 42 19.49 -10.28 -13.74
C HIS A 42 18.29 -10.16 -14.70
N PRO A 43 17.06 -10.41 -14.23
CA PRO A 43 15.88 -10.21 -15.06
C PRO A 43 15.72 -8.73 -15.41
N ASP A 44 15.11 -8.47 -16.56
CA ASP A 44 14.55 -7.14 -16.82
C ASP A 44 13.30 -6.91 -15.96
N LEU A 45 12.77 -5.68 -15.99
CA LEU A 45 11.61 -5.30 -15.17
C LEU A 45 10.36 -6.12 -15.52
N ALA A 46 10.14 -6.42 -16.80
CA ALA A 46 8.94 -7.11 -17.25
C ALA A 46 8.95 -8.59 -16.82
N ALA A 47 10.10 -9.26 -17.00
CA ALA A 47 10.30 -10.62 -16.53
C ALA A 47 10.17 -10.72 -15.00
N ALA A 48 10.76 -9.77 -14.26
CA ALA A 48 10.68 -9.76 -12.80
C ALA A 48 9.26 -9.49 -12.28
N HIS A 49 8.47 -8.64 -12.95
CA HIS A 49 7.06 -8.44 -12.59
C HIS A 49 6.21 -9.68 -12.93
N ALA A 50 6.36 -10.24 -14.13
CA ALA A 50 5.63 -11.44 -14.54
C ALA A 50 5.88 -12.65 -13.62
N TRP A 51 7.07 -12.75 -13.03
CA TRP A 51 7.45 -13.80 -12.08
C TRP A 51 6.72 -13.74 -10.73
N GLN A 52 6.00 -12.65 -10.41
CA GLN A 52 5.39 -12.48 -9.09
C GLN A 52 4.36 -13.60 -8.75
N GLY A 53 3.72 -14.19 -9.76
CA GLY A 53 2.87 -15.38 -9.58
C GLY A 53 3.65 -16.59 -9.05
N GLU A 54 4.83 -16.87 -9.61
CA GLU A 54 5.71 -17.95 -9.14
C GLU A 54 6.27 -17.67 -7.75
N LEU A 55 6.58 -16.40 -7.44
CA LEU A 55 6.96 -15.98 -6.09
C LEU A 55 5.85 -16.33 -5.09
N VAL A 56 4.61 -15.95 -5.38
CA VAL A 56 3.47 -16.26 -4.50
C VAL A 56 3.27 -17.76 -4.33
N GLU A 57 3.34 -18.54 -5.42
CA GLU A 57 3.25 -20.00 -5.34
C GLU A 57 4.36 -20.62 -4.50
N ALA A 58 5.59 -20.15 -4.65
CA ALA A 58 6.72 -20.61 -3.85
C ALA A 58 6.55 -20.30 -2.36
N LEU A 59 6.07 -19.10 -2.02
CA LEU A 59 5.82 -18.70 -0.64
C LEU A 59 4.64 -19.45 0.00
N ASP A 60 3.63 -19.77 -0.80
CA ASP A 60 2.50 -20.60 -0.37
C ASP A 60 2.93 -22.04 -0.07
N ARG A 61 3.79 -22.64 -0.92
CA ARG A 61 4.42 -23.94 -0.66
C ARG A 61 5.30 -23.99 0.59
N LEU A 62 5.65 -22.83 1.14
CA LEU A 62 6.40 -22.68 2.39
C LEU A 62 5.48 -22.41 3.60
N ASP A 63 4.16 -22.52 3.41
CA ASP A 63 3.13 -22.26 4.43
C ASP A 63 3.21 -20.85 5.05
N LEU A 64 3.67 -19.85 4.27
CA LEU A 64 3.64 -18.47 4.74
C LEU A 64 2.19 -17.97 4.76
N PRO A 65 1.76 -17.28 5.83
CA PRO A 65 0.40 -16.75 5.87
C PRO A 65 0.23 -15.62 4.85
N ALA A 66 -0.97 -15.48 4.28
CA ALA A 66 -1.26 -14.55 3.18
C ALA A 66 -0.78 -13.11 3.42
N TRP A 67 -0.91 -12.61 4.65
CA TRP A 67 -0.42 -11.27 5.00
C TRP A 67 1.09 -11.12 4.83
N ARG A 68 1.87 -12.18 5.07
CA ARG A 68 3.33 -12.19 4.89
C ARG A 68 3.67 -12.25 3.41
N ILE A 69 2.90 -13.01 2.64
CA ILE A 69 3.01 -13.03 1.18
C ILE A 69 2.74 -11.62 0.62
N CYS A 70 1.68 -10.93 1.08
CA CYS A 70 1.40 -9.54 0.70
C CYS A 70 2.56 -8.60 1.04
N GLN A 71 3.23 -8.79 2.19
CA GLN A 71 4.42 -8.02 2.54
C GLN A 71 5.56 -8.24 1.55
N LEU A 72 5.83 -9.50 1.19
CA LEU A 72 6.91 -9.85 0.26
C LEU A 72 6.62 -9.43 -1.17
N VAL A 73 5.36 -9.51 -1.60
CA VAL A 73 4.87 -8.93 -2.87
C VAL A 73 5.10 -7.43 -2.88
N SER A 74 4.78 -6.74 -1.79
CA SER A 74 5.03 -5.30 -1.66
C SER A 74 6.52 -4.95 -1.68
N ASP A 75 7.36 -5.74 -1.01
CA ASP A 75 8.82 -5.56 -1.01
C ASP A 75 9.43 -5.83 -2.41
N HIS A 76 8.88 -6.78 -3.16
CA HIS A 76 9.24 -7.02 -4.57
C HIS A 76 8.84 -5.85 -5.46
N ASN A 77 7.64 -5.29 -5.26
CA ASN A 77 7.22 -4.08 -5.96
C ASN A 77 8.17 -2.91 -5.65
N ASP A 78 8.64 -2.77 -4.41
CA ASP A 78 9.63 -1.75 -4.07
C ASP A 78 10.95 -1.93 -4.82
N TRP A 79 11.39 -3.18 -4.99
CA TRP A 79 12.56 -3.52 -5.78
C TRP A 79 12.38 -3.13 -7.25
N LEU A 80 11.21 -3.41 -7.84
CA LEU A 80 10.87 -2.97 -9.21
C LEU A 80 10.90 -1.43 -9.34
N TYR A 81 10.36 -0.72 -8.34
CA TYR A 81 10.40 0.75 -8.28
C TYR A 81 11.83 1.29 -8.24
N ARG A 82 12.67 0.80 -7.31
CA ARG A 82 14.08 1.20 -7.22
C ARG A 82 14.81 0.96 -8.54
N ARG A 83 14.63 -0.22 -9.12
CA ARG A 83 15.24 -0.60 -10.40
C ARG A 83 14.79 0.31 -11.55
N ALA A 84 13.50 0.63 -11.64
CA ALA A 84 12.96 1.54 -12.66
C ALA A 84 13.49 2.97 -12.52
N ILE A 85 13.63 3.46 -11.28
CA ILE A 85 14.19 4.78 -10.98
C ILE A 85 15.69 4.82 -11.34
N ASP A 86 16.47 3.80 -10.96
CA ASP A 86 17.90 3.73 -11.31
C ASP A 86 18.14 3.70 -12.82
N LEU A 87 17.37 2.89 -13.54
CA LEU A 87 17.43 2.84 -15.01
C LEU A 87 17.08 4.20 -15.63
N SER A 88 16.11 4.92 -15.07
CA SER A 88 15.72 6.25 -15.53
C SER A 88 16.80 7.30 -15.25
N LEU A 89 17.41 7.28 -14.07
CA LEU A 89 18.53 8.16 -13.71
C LEU A 89 19.78 7.88 -14.56
N ALA A 90 20.07 6.61 -14.85
CA ALA A 90 21.16 6.22 -15.74
C ALA A 90 20.93 6.75 -17.17
N GLU A 91 19.71 6.59 -17.69
CA GLU A 91 19.32 7.11 -18.99
C GLU A 91 19.42 8.65 -19.06
N MET A 92 18.88 9.35 -18.06
CA MET A 92 18.95 10.82 -17.99
C MET A 92 20.41 11.31 -17.96
N ARG A 93 21.27 10.66 -17.18
CA ARG A 93 22.72 10.98 -17.17
C ARG A 93 23.35 10.79 -18.55
N ALA A 94 23.06 9.68 -19.22
CA ALA A 94 23.57 9.42 -20.58
C ALA A 94 23.07 10.44 -21.61
N GLN A 95 21.90 11.04 -21.39
CA GLN A 95 21.31 12.10 -22.22
C GLN A 95 21.77 13.51 -21.83
N GLY A 96 22.71 13.66 -20.90
CA GLY A 96 23.30 14.95 -20.54
C GLY A 96 22.54 15.75 -19.47
N TRP A 97 21.54 15.16 -18.80
CA TRP A 97 20.80 15.83 -17.71
C TRP A 97 21.65 16.02 -16.44
N GLY A 98 22.73 15.25 -16.29
CA GLY A 98 23.56 15.25 -15.07
C GLY A 98 22.94 14.49 -13.89
N ALA A 99 23.56 14.68 -12.73
CA ALA A 99 23.06 14.12 -11.46
C ALA A 99 21.82 14.90 -10.96
N PRO A 100 20.99 14.32 -10.06
CA PRO A 100 19.90 15.05 -9.43
C PRO A 100 20.38 16.38 -8.85
N PRO A 101 19.74 17.52 -9.19
CA PRO A 101 20.26 18.85 -8.84
C PRO A 101 20.12 19.20 -7.35
N VAL A 102 19.27 18.48 -6.62
CA VAL A 102 19.08 18.52 -5.16
C VAL A 102 18.68 17.13 -4.65
N ALA A 103 18.69 16.92 -3.33
CA ALA A 103 18.16 15.69 -2.72
C ALA A 103 16.66 15.54 -3.01
N PHE A 104 16.22 14.28 -3.11
CA PHE A 104 14.81 13.95 -3.33
C PHE A 104 14.50 12.58 -2.73
N CYS A 105 13.23 12.29 -2.54
CA CYS A 105 12.74 11.00 -2.08
C CYS A 105 11.49 10.62 -2.88
N VAL A 106 11.49 9.43 -3.49
CA VAL A 106 10.28 8.83 -4.05
C VAL A 106 9.59 8.04 -2.94
N LEU A 107 8.29 8.24 -2.83
CA LEU A 107 7.41 7.57 -1.88
C LEU A 107 6.56 6.53 -2.59
N MET A 108 6.42 5.37 -1.96
CA MET A 108 5.26 4.51 -2.20
C MET A 108 4.09 5.04 -1.38
N LEU A 109 2.89 4.95 -1.93
CA LEU A 109 1.65 5.31 -1.26
C LEU A 109 0.73 4.09 -1.08
N GLY A 110 -0.38 4.27 -0.35
CA GLY A 110 -1.48 3.32 -0.33
C GLY A 110 -1.10 1.92 0.17
N SER A 111 -1.66 0.86 -0.46
CA SER A 111 -1.39 -0.53 -0.05
C SER A 111 0.07 -0.91 -0.19
N GLY A 112 0.79 -0.34 -1.17
CA GLY A 112 2.23 -0.50 -1.29
C GLY A 112 2.94 0.00 -0.04
N ALA A 113 2.67 1.25 0.38
CA ALA A 113 3.25 1.82 1.59
C ALA A 113 2.96 1.01 2.86
N ARG A 114 1.78 0.40 2.95
CA ARG A 114 1.37 -0.46 4.08
C ARG A 114 1.94 -1.88 4.04
N HIS A 115 2.62 -2.27 2.97
CA HIS A 115 3.04 -3.65 2.71
C HIS A 115 1.86 -4.64 2.66
N GLU A 116 0.76 -4.21 2.04
CA GLU A 116 -0.50 -4.93 1.93
C GLU A 116 -0.89 -5.15 0.46
N SER A 117 0.04 -5.01 -0.49
CA SER A 117 -0.24 -5.23 -1.92
C SER A 117 -0.45 -6.70 -2.24
N LEU A 118 -1.31 -6.94 -3.22
CA LEU A 118 -1.59 -8.24 -3.85
C LEU A 118 -0.96 -8.27 -5.27
N LEU A 119 -1.36 -9.21 -6.14
CA LEU A 119 -0.75 -9.48 -7.45
C LEU A 119 -1.16 -8.52 -8.59
N ALA A 120 -2.09 -7.60 -8.35
CA ALA A 120 -2.49 -6.59 -9.33
C ALA A 120 -2.45 -5.17 -8.74
N PRO A 121 -1.26 -4.67 -8.36
CA PRO A 121 -1.12 -3.28 -7.96
C PRO A 121 -1.19 -2.36 -9.18
N ASP A 122 -1.74 -1.17 -8.99
CA ASP A 122 -1.47 -0.01 -9.85
C ASP A 122 -0.36 0.86 -9.23
N GLN A 123 0.05 1.90 -9.96
CA GLN A 123 1.12 2.80 -9.52
C GLN A 123 0.61 3.93 -8.62
N ASP A 124 0.80 3.79 -7.31
CA ASP A 124 0.53 4.84 -6.33
C ASP A 124 1.85 5.37 -5.73
N ASN A 125 2.31 6.53 -6.22
CA ASN A 125 3.60 7.11 -5.80
C ASN A 125 3.61 8.64 -5.77
N ALA A 126 4.52 9.19 -4.98
CA ALA A 126 4.78 10.62 -4.87
C ALA A 126 6.29 10.90 -4.80
N MET A 127 6.68 12.17 -4.91
CA MET A 127 8.06 12.61 -4.78
C MET A 127 8.15 13.85 -3.91
N ILE A 128 9.03 13.79 -2.91
CA ILE A 128 9.46 14.94 -2.13
C ILE A 128 10.80 15.40 -2.71
N ILE A 129 10.89 16.67 -3.06
CA ILE A 129 12.13 17.31 -3.48
C ILE A 129 12.62 18.18 -2.31
N ALA A 130 13.92 18.21 -2.03
CA ALA A 130 14.45 19.15 -1.05
C ALA A 130 14.14 20.59 -1.44
N ASP A 131 14.02 21.49 -0.47
CA ASP A 131 13.74 22.89 -0.77
C ASP A 131 14.87 23.52 -1.60
N TYR A 132 14.48 24.36 -2.55
CA TYR A 132 15.40 25.09 -3.44
C TYR A 132 14.83 26.48 -3.78
N PRO A 133 15.69 27.44 -4.18
CA PRO A 133 15.25 28.78 -4.55
C PRO A 133 14.31 28.80 -5.76
N ASP A 134 13.25 29.60 -5.70
CA ASP A 134 12.24 29.71 -6.77
C ASP A 134 12.86 30.05 -8.15
N ALA A 135 13.95 30.81 -8.18
CA ALA A 135 14.67 31.15 -9.40
C ALA A 135 15.18 29.93 -10.19
N ARG A 136 15.34 28.77 -9.54
CA ARG A 136 15.74 27.50 -10.16
C ARG A 136 14.58 26.53 -10.39
N HIS A 137 13.34 26.95 -10.16
CA HIS A 137 12.18 26.06 -10.22
C HIS A 137 12.04 25.34 -11.56
N THR A 138 12.09 26.06 -12.68
CA THR A 138 11.96 25.46 -14.02
C THR A 138 13.03 24.38 -14.28
N GLU A 139 14.27 24.61 -13.85
CA GLU A 139 15.39 23.67 -14.01
C GLU A 139 15.18 22.43 -13.14
N ILE A 140 14.99 22.63 -11.84
CA ILE A 140 14.94 21.54 -10.85
C ILE A 140 13.66 20.73 -10.99
N ASP A 141 12.51 21.42 -11.09
CA ASP A 141 11.22 20.77 -11.29
C ASP A 141 11.19 20.05 -12.66
N GLY A 142 11.77 20.63 -13.71
CA GLY A 142 11.87 19.97 -15.02
C GLY A 142 12.69 18.67 -15.00
N TYR A 143 13.77 18.62 -14.21
CA TYR A 143 14.54 17.38 -13.97
C TYR A 143 13.66 16.31 -13.33
N PHE A 144 12.98 16.65 -12.23
CA PHE A 144 12.18 15.67 -11.48
C PHE A 144 10.86 15.29 -12.17
N GLN A 145 10.31 16.17 -13.02
CA GLN A 145 9.22 15.82 -13.92
C GLN A 145 9.66 14.71 -14.87
N SER A 146 10.81 14.92 -15.52
CA SER A 146 11.36 13.98 -16.48
C SER A 146 11.69 12.63 -15.82
N LEU A 147 12.24 12.65 -14.60
CA LEU A 147 12.44 11.43 -13.81
C LEU A 147 11.11 10.72 -13.53
N GLY A 148 10.11 11.46 -13.04
CA GLY A 148 8.75 10.98 -12.76
C GLY A 148 8.10 10.28 -13.96
N GLU A 149 8.13 10.92 -15.12
CA GLU A 149 7.57 10.38 -16.36
C GLU A 149 8.30 9.10 -16.80
N ARG A 150 9.63 9.06 -16.71
CA ARG A 150 10.44 7.92 -17.16
C ARG A 150 10.25 6.68 -16.30
N PHE A 151 10.34 6.80 -14.97
CA PHE A 151 10.23 5.60 -14.13
C PHE A 151 8.81 5.06 -14.15
N THR A 152 7.79 5.92 -14.18
CA THR A 152 6.38 5.48 -14.26
C THR A 152 6.08 4.80 -15.60
N ALA A 153 6.63 5.30 -16.71
CA ALA A 153 6.51 4.66 -18.01
C ALA A 153 7.23 3.30 -18.07
N ARG A 154 8.38 3.15 -17.40
CA ARG A 154 9.09 1.86 -17.30
C ARG A 154 8.30 0.82 -16.50
N LEU A 155 7.69 1.23 -15.40
CA LEU A 155 6.84 0.36 -14.58
C LEU A 155 5.58 -0.06 -15.33
N ASP A 156 4.96 0.86 -16.08
CA ASP A 156 3.80 0.57 -16.94
C ASP A 156 4.15 -0.44 -18.03
N ALA A 157 5.26 -0.23 -18.73
CA ALA A 157 5.77 -1.18 -19.73
C ALA A 157 6.15 -2.55 -19.13
N ALA A 158 6.50 -2.60 -17.85
CA ALA A 158 6.79 -3.85 -17.13
C ALA A 158 5.53 -4.59 -16.64
N GLY A 159 4.36 -3.93 -16.68
CA GLY A 159 3.07 -4.53 -16.30
C GLY A 159 2.48 -4.01 -14.99
N ILE A 160 3.06 -2.98 -14.36
CA ILE A 160 2.42 -2.25 -13.24
C ILE A 160 1.72 -1.02 -13.82
N PRO A 161 0.41 -1.07 -14.10
CA PRO A 161 -0.28 -0.05 -14.87
C PRO A 161 -0.28 1.32 -14.19
N LEU A 162 -0.29 2.38 -15.01
CA LEU A 162 -0.54 3.74 -14.52
C LEU A 162 -1.84 3.81 -13.72
N CYS A 163 -1.79 4.47 -12.55
CA CYS A 163 -2.98 4.69 -11.73
C CYS A 163 -3.99 5.59 -12.46
N GLN A 164 -5.22 5.09 -12.61
CA GLN A 164 -6.33 5.81 -13.27
C GLN A 164 -6.72 7.10 -12.53
N GLY A 165 -6.45 7.17 -11.23
CA GLY A 165 -6.63 8.36 -10.39
C GLY A 165 -5.50 9.40 -10.52
N HIS A 166 -4.50 9.16 -11.39
CA HIS A 166 -3.34 10.03 -11.58
C HIS A 166 -2.51 10.26 -10.29
N VAL A 167 -2.40 9.25 -9.43
CA VAL A 167 -1.64 9.28 -8.17
C VAL A 167 -0.18 8.91 -8.39
N MET A 168 0.56 9.77 -9.10
CA MET A 168 1.92 9.47 -9.53
C MET A 168 2.80 10.71 -9.53
N ALA A 169 4.08 10.56 -9.14
CA ALA A 169 5.07 11.63 -9.08
C ALA A 169 5.34 12.32 -10.42
N ARG A 170 4.93 11.74 -11.55
CA ARG A 170 4.94 12.42 -12.85
C ARG A 170 4.05 13.67 -12.87
N TRP A 171 3.04 13.75 -12.00
CA TRP A 171 2.11 14.86 -11.93
C TRP A 171 2.51 15.86 -10.84
N PRO A 172 2.41 17.18 -11.09
CA PRO A 172 2.75 18.20 -10.11
C PRO A 172 1.99 18.09 -8.78
N MET A 173 0.80 17.49 -8.77
CA MET A 173 0.04 17.24 -7.53
C MET A 173 0.81 16.32 -6.57
N TRP A 174 1.61 15.39 -7.09
CA TRP A 174 2.31 14.36 -6.32
C TRP A 174 3.83 14.51 -6.36
N ARG A 175 4.33 15.68 -6.78
CA ARG A 175 5.75 16.00 -6.83
C ARG A 175 5.95 17.46 -6.43
N LYS A 176 6.55 17.67 -5.27
CA LYS A 176 6.66 18.98 -4.63
C LYS A 176 7.89 19.07 -3.75
N ARG A 177 8.27 20.31 -3.42
CA ARG A 177 9.23 20.58 -2.35
C ARG A 177 8.68 20.15 -0.99
N LEU A 178 9.55 19.86 -0.02
CA LEU A 178 9.12 19.51 1.34
C LEU A 178 8.29 20.62 2.01
N SER A 179 8.69 21.89 1.81
CA SER A 179 7.92 23.05 2.29
C SER A 179 6.52 23.14 1.66
N GLU A 180 6.41 22.85 0.36
CA GLU A 180 5.14 22.84 -0.37
C GLU A 180 4.23 21.68 0.05
N TRP A 181 4.79 20.49 0.29
CA TRP A 181 4.05 19.38 0.88
C TRP A 181 3.49 19.76 2.26
N SER A 182 4.29 20.43 3.08
CA SER A 182 3.88 20.90 4.41
C SER A 182 2.73 21.91 4.32
N ALA A 183 2.83 22.90 3.44
CA ALA A 183 1.78 23.89 3.20
C ALA A 183 0.50 23.25 2.62
N GLN A 184 0.65 22.29 1.71
CA GLN A 184 -0.49 21.58 1.13
C GLN A 184 -1.23 20.75 2.18
N LEU A 185 -0.51 20.08 3.07
CA LEU A 185 -1.10 19.36 4.20
C LEU A 185 -1.91 20.31 5.09
N GLU A 186 -1.38 21.49 5.44
CA GLU A 186 -2.11 22.49 6.20
C GLU A 186 -3.42 22.90 5.50
N ILE A 187 -3.38 23.14 4.18
CA ILE A 187 -4.57 23.50 3.39
C ILE A 187 -5.60 22.35 3.38
N TRP A 188 -5.12 21.11 3.20
CA TRP A 188 -5.97 19.93 3.16
C TRP A 188 -6.66 19.67 4.50
N THR A 189 -5.99 19.97 5.62
CA THR A 189 -6.50 19.68 6.97
C THR A 189 -7.19 20.86 7.66
N ALA A 190 -7.13 22.06 7.08
CA ALA A 190 -7.71 23.27 7.68
C ALA A 190 -9.25 23.32 7.68
N GLU A 191 -9.92 22.63 6.75
CA GLU A 191 -11.38 22.73 6.58
C GLU A 191 -12.03 21.37 6.36
N ARG A 192 -13.30 21.28 6.75
CA ARG A 192 -14.20 20.16 6.48
C ARG A 192 -14.63 20.15 5.01
N ARG A 193 -13.78 19.59 4.13
CA ARG A 193 -14.09 19.43 2.69
C ARG A 193 -13.79 18.02 2.19
N VAL A 194 -14.82 17.27 1.81
CA VAL A 194 -14.74 15.91 1.21
C VAL A 194 -13.55 15.73 0.27
N LYS A 195 -13.42 16.56 -0.78
CA LYS A 195 -12.36 16.42 -1.79
C LYS A 195 -10.95 16.52 -1.20
N ARG A 196 -10.74 17.39 -0.20
CA ARG A 196 -9.45 17.54 0.47
C ARG A 196 -9.12 16.33 1.34
N VAL A 197 -10.11 15.78 2.03
CA VAL A 197 -9.95 14.54 2.82
C VAL A 197 -9.63 13.34 1.93
N GLN A 198 -10.32 13.19 0.80
CA GLN A 198 -10.04 12.14 -0.16
C GLN A 198 -8.61 12.22 -0.70
N GLN A 199 -8.15 13.42 -1.08
CA GLN A 199 -6.76 13.65 -1.52
C GLN A 199 -5.75 13.36 -0.42
N ALA A 200 -5.98 13.86 0.80
CA ALA A 200 -5.09 13.62 1.92
C ALA A 200 -5.01 12.12 2.25
N ASN A 201 -6.14 11.39 2.26
CA ASN A 201 -6.17 9.96 2.55
C ASN A 201 -5.27 9.12 1.64
N ILE A 202 -5.06 9.55 0.39
CA ILE A 202 -4.14 8.92 -0.55
C ILE A 202 -2.68 9.09 -0.08
N LEU A 203 -2.32 10.29 0.39
CA LEU A 203 -0.97 10.58 0.90
C LEU A 203 -0.70 9.94 2.26
N LEU A 204 -1.69 9.85 3.15
CA LEU A 204 -1.51 9.56 4.58
C LEU A 204 -0.98 8.16 4.91
N ASP A 205 -0.90 7.27 3.92
CA ASP A 205 -0.09 6.07 3.98
C ASP A 205 1.03 6.21 2.98
N PHE A 206 2.23 6.54 3.47
CA PHE A 206 3.41 6.64 2.62
C PHE A 206 4.62 6.04 3.30
N ARG A 207 5.60 5.63 2.49
CA ARG A 207 6.95 5.30 2.96
C ARG A 207 7.97 5.59 1.86
N PRO A 208 9.25 5.86 2.21
CA PRO A 208 10.30 6.03 1.21
C PRO A 208 10.56 4.73 0.47
N VAL A 209 10.79 4.82 -0.85
CA VAL A 209 11.24 3.68 -1.68
C VAL A 209 12.57 3.94 -2.37
N PHE A 210 12.90 5.20 -2.67
CA PHE A 210 14.16 5.60 -3.29
C PHE A 210 14.57 7.01 -2.84
N GLY A 211 15.86 7.28 -2.78
CA GLY A 211 16.42 8.59 -2.45
C GLY A 211 16.58 8.83 -0.95
N ASP A 212 16.54 10.09 -0.53
CA ASP A 212 16.82 10.51 0.85
C ASP A 212 15.60 10.32 1.77
N GLY A 213 15.60 9.23 2.53
CA GLY A 213 14.55 8.90 3.49
C GLY A 213 14.34 9.95 4.59
N ALA A 214 15.29 10.85 4.85
CA ALA A 214 15.12 11.93 5.83
C ALA A 214 14.02 12.91 5.41
N LEU A 215 13.80 13.10 4.11
CA LEU A 215 12.70 13.92 3.58
C LEU A 215 11.33 13.30 3.90
N ALA A 216 11.22 11.97 3.75
CA ALA A 216 10.01 11.24 4.11
C ALA A 216 9.75 11.29 5.62
N GLU A 217 10.79 11.11 6.45
CA GLU A 217 10.66 11.22 7.90
C GLU A 217 10.21 12.63 8.32
N ALA A 218 10.80 13.68 7.75
CA ALA A 218 10.40 15.07 8.03
C ALA A 218 8.91 15.33 7.70
N LEU A 219 8.42 14.79 6.58
CA LEU A 219 7.00 14.84 6.23
C LEU A 219 6.14 14.03 7.22
N ALA A 220 6.59 12.85 7.63
CA ALA A 220 5.86 11.99 8.56
C ALA A 220 5.73 12.64 9.94
N GLU A 221 6.79 13.30 10.40
CA GLU A 221 6.76 14.10 11.60
C GLU A 221 5.77 15.27 11.51
N ARG A 222 5.72 15.94 10.36
CA ARG A 222 4.76 17.03 10.12
C ARG A 222 3.32 16.51 10.21
N VAL A 223 3.03 15.39 9.55
CA VAL A 223 1.71 14.73 9.60
C VAL A 223 1.34 14.36 11.05
N ALA A 224 2.25 13.74 11.79
CA ALA A 224 2.03 13.33 13.17
C ALA A 224 1.77 14.49 14.14
N ARG A 225 2.30 15.69 13.85
CA ARG A 225 2.01 16.92 14.63
C ARG A 225 0.73 17.62 14.17
N LEU A 226 0.47 17.66 12.87
CA LEU A 226 -0.62 18.43 12.28
C LEU A 226 -2.00 17.78 12.48
N LEU A 227 -2.07 16.45 12.36
CA LEU A 227 -3.36 15.76 12.31
C LEU A 227 -4.11 15.63 13.63
N PRO A 228 -3.49 15.26 14.77
CA PRO A 228 -4.24 15.13 16.03
C PRO A 228 -5.10 16.35 16.40
N PRO A 229 -4.64 17.62 16.24
CA PRO A 229 -5.48 18.80 16.51
C PRO A 229 -6.42 19.19 15.35
N SER A 230 -6.36 18.54 14.18
CA SER A 230 -7.18 18.87 13.00
C SER A 230 -8.58 18.24 13.05
N HIS A 231 -9.36 18.57 14.09
CA HIS A 231 -10.65 17.92 14.37
C HIS A 231 -11.65 17.99 13.21
N LEU A 232 -11.79 19.14 12.54
CA LEU A 232 -12.72 19.29 11.41
C LEU A 232 -12.41 18.34 10.24
N PHE A 233 -11.12 18.11 9.98
CA PHE A 233 -10.66 17.18 8.96
C PHE A 233 -10.91 15.72 9.37
N LEU A 234 -10.61 15.38 10.63
CA LEU A 234 -10.81 14.03 11.16
C LEU A 234 -12.30 13.66 11.28
N ASP A 235 -13.16 14.61 11.63
CA ASP A 235 -14.61 14.44 11.66
C ASP A 235 -15.18 14.23 10.25
N GLU A 236 -14.62 14.91 9.25
CA GLU A 236 -15.00 14.67 7.85
C GLU A 236 -14.53 13.31 7.36
N MET A 237 -13.31 12.89 7.73
CA MET A 237 -12.82 11.54 7.49
C MET A 237 -13.73 10.48 8.14
N ALA A 238 -14.21 10.73 9.36
CA ALA A 238 -15.20 9.89 10.04
C ALA A 238 -16.57 9.90 9.33
N GLY A 239 -16.96 11.03 8.72
CA GLY A 239 -18.13 11.14 7.85
C GLY A 239 -18.04 10.19 6.65
N LEU A 240 -16.93 10.28 5.90
CA LEU A 240 -16.68 9.46 4.71
C LEU A 240 -16.59 7.95 5.01
N LEU A 241 -16.12 7.57 6.21
CA LEU A 241 -16.17 6.17 6.64
C LEU A 241 -17.59 5.57 6.64
N ALA A 242 -18.62 6.39 6.83
CA ALA A 242 -20.01 5.95 6.84
C ALA A 242 -20.52 5.54 5.45
N GLU A 243 -19.89 6.08 4.41
CA GLU A 243 -20.28 5.90 3.01
C GLU A 243 -19.56 4.71 2.37
N LEU A 244 -18.50 4.19 3.02
CA LEU A 244 -17.79 3.02 2.51
C LEU A 244 -18.69 1.78 2.55
N PRO A 245 -18.83 1.06 1.42
CA PRO A 245 -19.65 -0.12 1.37
C PRO A 245 -19.01 -1.23 2.21
N LEU A 246 -19.86 -2.10 2.75
CA LEU A 246 -19.46 -3.38 3.31
C LEU A 246 -20.29 -4.44 2.62
N ALA A 247 -19.71 -5.63 2.39
CA ALA A 247 -20.39 -6.74 1.73
C ALA A 247 -21.40 -7.43 2.66
N LEU A 248 -22.27 -6.62 3.28
CA LEU A 248 -23.30 -6.98 4.22
C LEU A 248 -24.57 -6.19 3.94
N ASP A 249 -25.70 -6.90 3.89
CA ASP A 249 -27.01 -6.25 3.89
C ASP A 249 -27.32 -5.59 5.25
N ARG A 250 -28.49 -4.94 5.34
CA ARG A 250 -28.98 -4.31 6.57
C ARG A 250 -29.15 -5.30 7.73
N LEU A 251 -29.40 -6.58 7.44
CA LEU A 251 -29.53 -7.67 8.41
C LEU A 251 -28.16 -8.31 8.75
N GLY A 252 -27.07 -7.87 8.12
CA GLY A 252 -25.74 -8.42 8.28
C GLY A 252 -25.55 -9.80 7.65
N ARG A 253 -26.28 -10.12 6.58
CA ARG A 253 -26.02 -11.26 5.70
C ARG A 253 -25.06 -10.83 4.60
N LEU A 254 -24.25 -11.75 4.08
CA LEU A 254 -23.35 -11.44 2.96
C LEU A 254 -24.17 -10.96 1.77
N SER A 255 -23.78 -9.81 1.24
CA SER A 255 -24.38 -9.20 0.06
C SER A 255 -23.33 -8.30 -0.56
N GLY A 256 -22.91 -8.59 -1.79
CA GLY A 256 -22.14 -7.63 -2.57
C GLY A 256 -23.01 -6.49 -3.06
N ASP A 257 -22.38 -5.43 -3.56
CA ASP A 257 -23.01 -4.52 -4.50
C ASP A 257 -22.99 -5.10 -5.93
N ASP A 258 -24.06 -4.87 -6.68
CA ASP A 258 -24.15 -5.29 -8.08
C ASP A 258 -23.37 -4.34 -9.02
N GLU A 259 -22.99 -3.17 -8.52
CA GLU A 259 -22.34 -2.13 -9.30
C GLU A 259 -20.92 -2.55 -9.73
N GLY A 260 -20.78 -2.87 -11.01
CA GLY A 260 -19.50 -3.30 -11.59
C GLY A 260 -19.14 -4.76 -11.32
N ALA A 261 -20.02 -5.53 -10.65
CA ALA A 261 -19.80 -6.93 -10.39
C ALA A 261 -19.75 -7.74 -11.71
N PRO A 262 -18.78 -8.64 -11.89
CA PRO A 262 -18.66 -9.43 -13.11
C PRO A 262 -19.79 -10.47 -13.26
N HIS A 263 -20.39 -10.90 -12.15
CA HIS A 263 -21.53 -11.80 -12.10
C HIS A 263 -22.22 -11.74 -10.73
N GLU A 264 -23.41 -12.33 -10.63
CA GLU A 264 -24.13 -12.47 -9.36
C GLU A 264 -23.27 -13.23 -8.33
N GLY A 265 -23.24 -12.74 -7.10
CA GLY A 265 -22.48 -13.34 -6.00
C GLY A 265 -20.99 -12.97 -5.95
N ALA A 266 -20.48 -12.16 -6.88
CA ALA A 266 -19.15 -11.56 -6.79
C ALA A 266 -19.14 -10.38 -5.80
N VAL A 267 -18.08 -10.29 -4.99
CA VAL A 267 -17.87 -9.20 -4.04
C VAL A 267 -16.49 -8.60 -4.25
N ASP A 268 -16.40 -7.29 -4.47
CA ASP A 268 -15.13 -6.56 -4.43
C ASP A 268 -14.68 -6.48 -2.96
N LEU A 269 -13.87 -7.45 -2.53
CA LEU A 269 -13.53 -7.62 -1.13
C LEU A 269 -12.52 -6.55 -0.65
N LYS A 270 -11.78 -5.96 -1.59
CA LYS A 270 -10.91 -4.82 -1.32
C LYS A 270 -11.78 -3.62 -0.94
N ARG A 271 -12.75 -3.26 -1.79
CA ARG A 271 -13.65 -2.12 -1.58
C ARG A 271 -14.63 -2.33 -0.44
N GLN A 272 -15.21 -3.52 -0.34
CA GLN A 272 -16.33 -3.85 0.54
C GLN A 272 -15.92 -4.58 1.84
N GLY A 273 -14.62 -4.57 2.18
CA GLY A 273 -14.11 -5.21 3.40
C GLY A 273 -12.81 -4.58 3.88
N VAL A 274 -11.76 -4.64 3.06
CA VAL A 274 -10.42 -4.17 3.46
C VAL A 274 -10.36 -2.66 3.62
N LEU A 275 -10.83 -1.88 2.64
CA LEU A 275 -10.79 -0.41 2.71
C LEU A 275 -11.57 0.16 3.92
N PRO A 276 -12.78 -0.31 4.26
CA PRO A 276 -13.47 0.07 5.50
C PRO A 276 -12.62 -0.15 6.76
N LEU A 277 -11.98 -1.32 6.88
CA LEU A 277 -11.13 -1.64 8.02
C LEU A 277 -9.90 -0.74 8.09
N VAL A 278 -9.13 -0.68 6.99
CA VAL A 278 -7.90 0.11 6.88
C VAL A 278 -8.18 1.58 7.18
N ASN A 279 -9.25 2.15 6.62
CA ASN A 279 -9.60 3.55 6.81
C ASN A 279 -10.03 3.83 8.27
N ALA A 280 -10.75 2.90 8.91
CA ALA A 280 -11.14 3.05 10.32
C ALA A 280 -9.92 2.98 11.26
N VAL A 281 -8.99 2.05 11.02
CA VAL A 281 -7.74 1.95 11.76
C VAL A 281 -6.89 3.20 11.54
N ARG A 282 -6.80 3.69 10.30
CA ARG A 282 -6.08 4.94 9.97
C ARG A 282 -6.65 6.12 10.73
N LEU A 283 -7.97 6.32 10.71
CA LEU A 283 -8.61 7.45 11.42
C LEU A 283 -8.21 7.48 12.90
N LEU A 284 -8.32 6.35 13.60
CA LEU A 284 -7.94 6.26 15.00
C LEU A 284 -6.44 6.47 15.21
N ALA A 285 -5.59 5.90 14.35
CA ALA A 285 -4.15 6.08 14.40
C ALA A 285 -3.77 7.57 14.27
N LEU A 286 -4.39 8.28 13.32
CA LEU A 286 -4.13 9.71 13.08
C LEU A 286 -4.55 10.59 14.26
N ARG A 287 -5.70 10.31 14.87
CA ARG A 287 -6.14 10.97 16.12
C ARG A 287 -5.12 10.85 17.25
N GLN A 288 -4.41 9.73 17.31
CA GLN A 288 -3.42 9.42 18.34
C GLN A 288 -1.98 9.76 17.94
N GLY A 289 -1.76 10.39 16.78
CA GLY A 289 -0.42 10.70 16.27
C GLY A 289 0.45 9.45 16.02
N VAL A 290 -0.18 8.31 15.73
CA VAL A 290 0.50 7.04 15.43
C VAL A 290 1.09 7.09 14.02
N ARG A 291 2.39 6.79 13.91
CA ARG A 291 3.18 6.93 12.66
C ARG A 291 3.21 5.73 11.71
N PRO A 292 3.20 4.45 12.15
CA PRO A 292 3.33 3.31 11.23
C PRO A 292 2.26 3.33 10.12
N PRO A 293 2.62 3.03 8.85
CA PRO A 293 1.64 2.99 7.78
C PRO A 293 0.80 1.70 7.81
N ASP A 294 1.41 0.54 8.13
CA ASP A 294 0.72 -0.74 8.04
C ASP A 294 -0.38 -0.93 9.10
N THR A 295 -1.47 -1.58 8.69
CA THR A 295 -2.69 -1.67 9.49
C THR A 295 -2.48 -2.45 10.79
N ARG A 296 -1.63 -3.49 10.75
CA ARG A 296 -1.33 -4.34 11.92
C ARG A 296 -0.56 -3.57 12.99
N SER A 297 0.50 -2.87 12.60
CA SER A 297 1.29 -2.04 13.52
C SER A 297 0.45 -0.91 14.11
N ARG A 298 -0.48 -0.34 13.33
CA ARG A 298 -1.45 0.63 13.85
C ARG A 298 -2.38 0.03 14.90
N LEU A 299 -2.92 -1.16 14.68
CA LEU A 299 -3.74 -1.85 15.68
C LEU A 299 -2.96 -2.09 16.98
N VAL A 300 -1.72 -2.58 16.90
CA VAL A 300 -0.84 -2.75 18.07
C VAL A 300 -0.61 -1.41 18.79
N ALA A 301 -0.28 -0.36 18.04
CA ALA A 301 -0.08 0.97 18.61
C ALA A 301 -1.35 1.52 19.28
N LEU A 302 -2.53 1.28 18.71
CA LEU A 302 -3.81 1.68 19.29
C LEU A 302 -4.16 0.94 20.58
N VAL A 303 -3.76 -0.34 20.70
CA VAL A 303 -3.83 -1.09 21.96
C VAL A 303 -2.91 -0.47 23.01
N MET A 304 -1.66 -0.16 22.64
CA MET A 304 -0.70 0.50 23.55
C MET A 304 -1.14 1.90 24.00
N ARG A 305 -2.07 2.52 23.25
CA ARG A 305 -2.69 3.82 23.57
C ARG A 305 -4.05 3.68 24.24
N GLU A 306 -4.48 2.46 24.55
CA GLU A 306 -5.77 2.15 25.21
C GLU A 306 -7.00 2.65 24.41
N VAL A 307 -6.85 2.83 23.09
CA VAL A 307 -7.95 3.26 22.20
C VAL A 307 -8.75 2.06 21.67
N VAL A 308 -8.09 0.92 21.53
CA VAL A 308 -8.69 -0.34 21.09
C VAL A 308 -8.29 -1.44 22.07
N ASP A 309 -9.26 -2.24 22.49
CA ASP A 309 -9.02 -3.41 23.34
C ASP A 309 -8.16 -4.46 22.61
N ALA A 310 -7.31 -5.18 23.34
CA ALA A 310 -6.41 -6.18 22.77
C ALA A 310 -7.14 -7.29 22.02
N GLY A 311 -8.22 -7.84 22.60
CA GLY A 311 -9.02 -8.88 21.95
C GLY A 311 -9.68 -8.38 20.67
N ARG A 312 -10.15 -7.12 20.68
CA ARG A 312 -10.69 -6.50 19.47
C ARG A 312 -9.62 -6.29 18.38
N ALA A 313 -8.42 -5.86 18.75
CA ALA A 313 -7.31 -5.71 17.80
C ALA A 313 -6.87 -7.05 17.21
N GLU A 314 -6.87 -8.13 18.01
CA GLU A 314 -6.62 -9.49 17.54
C GLU A 314 -7.69 -9.95 16.55
N SER A 315 -8.98 -9.77 16.86
CA SER A 315 -10.08 -10.11 15.94
C SER A 315 -9.99 -9.35 14.61
N LEU A 316 -9.69 -8.04 14.65
CA LEU A 316 -9.55 -7.21 13.44
C LEU A 316 -8.31 -7.58 12.62
N THR A 317 -7.21 -7.94 13.29
CA THR A 317 -6.01 -8.45 12.61
C THR A 317 -6.32 -9.76 11.91
N ALA A 318 -6.98 -10.70 12.59
CA ALA A 318 -7.35 -11.99 12.00
C ALA A 318 -8.36 -11.83 10.85
N ALA A 319 -9.28 -10.86 10.94
CA ALA A 319 -10.18 -10.50 9.85
C ALA A 319 -9.41 -9.98 8.63
N LEU A 320 -8.46 -9.04 8.82
CA LEU A 320 -7.61 -8.53 7.73
C LEU A 320 -6.85 -9.67 7.04
N GLU A 321 -6.23 -10.56 7.82
CA GLU A 321 -5.48 -11.70 7.31
C GLU A 321 -6.35 -12.65 6.48
N ARG A 322 -7.58 -12.94 6.94
CA ARG A 322 -8.54 -13.79 6.20
C ARG A 322 -9.03 -13.11 4.92
N LEU A 323 -9.33 -11.81 4.95
CA LEU A 323 -9.71 -11.07 3.75
C LEU A 323 -8.58 -11.07 2.71
N GLN A 324 -7.33 -10.88 3.15
CA GLN A 324 -6.15 -10.97 2.29
C GLN A 324 -5.98 -12.38 1.71
N ALA A 325 -6.18 -13.43 2.52
CA ALA A 325 -6.10 -14.81 2.05
C ALA A 325 -7.15 -15.12 0.97
N LEU A 326 -8.40 -14.68 1.16
CA LEU A 326 -9.47 -14.86 0.18
C LEU A 326 -9.16 -14.17 -1.15
N MET A 327 -8.68 -12.93 -1.11
CA MET A 327 -8.30 -12.19 -2.33
C MET A 327 -7.08 -12.81 -3.01
N LEU A 328 -6.05 -13.19 -2.23
CA LEU A 328 -4.83 -13.79 -2.79
C LEU A 328 -5.17 -15.10 -3.51
N GLU A 329 -6.03 -15.93 -2.93
CA GLU A 329 -6.48 -17.17 -3.55
C GLU A 329 -7.29 -16.91 -4.84
N ALA A 330 -8.22 -15.96 -4.81
CA ALA A 330 -8.97 -15.57 -6.01
C ALA A 330 -8.05 -15.06 -7.14
N GLN A 331 -7.02 -14.30 -6.78
CA GLN A 331 -6.02 -13.78 -7.73
C GLN A 331 -5.10 -14.86 -8.28
N ARG A 332 -4.68 -15.83 -7.46
CA ARG A 332 -3.92 -16.99 -7.94
C ARG A 332 -4.74 -17.82 -8.93
N LEU A 333 -6.01 -18.07 -8.61
CA LEU A 333 -6.91 -18.76 -9.52
C LEU A 333 -7.10 -17.99 -10.84
N ALA A 334 -7.20 -16.66 -10.79
CA ALA A 334 -7.23 -15.83 -11.98
C ALA A 334 -5.98 -16.02 -12.86
N LEU A 335 -4.78 -16.03 -12.26
CA LEU A 335 -3.54 -16.29 -13.00
C LEU A 335 -3.52 -17.67 -13.66
N VAL A 336 -3.93 -18.72 -12.93
CA VAL A 336 -4.02 -20.09 -13.48
C VAL A 336 -5.00 -20.18 -14.65
N GLU A 337 -6.11 -19.44 -14.58
CA GLU A 337 -7.11 -19.35 -15.64
C GLU A 337 -6.73 -18.37 -16.77
N GLY A 338 -5.54 -17.73 -16.71
CA GLY A 338 -5.09 -16.75 -17.70
C GLY A 338 -5.84 -15.41 -17.67
N ARG A 339 -6.54 -15.11 -16.57
CA ARG A 339 -7.26 -13.85 -16.33
C ARG A 339 -6.38 -12.85 -15.58
N VAL A 340 -6.71 -11.57 -15.72
CA VAL A 340 -6.09 -10.49 -14.94
C VAL A 340 -6.56 -10.59 -13.49
N PRO A 341 -5.65 -10.59 -12.49
CA PRO A 341 -6.05 -10.56 -11.09
C PRO A 341 -6.78 -9.27 -10.72
N ASP A 342 -7.80 -9.35 -9.87
CA ASP A 342 -8.61 -8.20 -9.45
C ASP A 342 -9.02 -8.30 -7.97
N GLY A 343 -9.93 -7.44 -7.50
CA GLY A 343 -10.43 -7.43 -6.12
C GLY A 343 -11.65 -8.32 -5.89
N TRP A 344 -12.16 -9.02 -6.91
CA TRP A 344 -13.42 -9.75 -6.85
C TRP A 344 -13.25 -11.15 -6.26
N VAL A 345 -14.12 -11.49 -5.30
CA VAL A 345 -14.21 -12.82 -4.69
C VAL A 345 -15.61 -13.37 -4.94
N ASP A 346 -15.67 -14.58 -5.49
CA ASP A 346 -16.91 -15.31 -5.78
C ASP A 346 -17.43 -16.02 -4.54
N ILE A 347 -18.49 -15.47 -3.92
CA ILE A 347 -19.07 -16.01 -2.67
C ILE A 347 -19.60 -17.44 -2.85
N PRO A 348 -20.32 -17.79 -3.94
CA PRO A 348 -20.68 -19.18 -4.26
C PRO A 348 -19.53 -20.20 -4.26
N ARG A 349 -18.29 -19.80 -4.61
CA ARG A 349 -17.12 -20.70 -4.58
C ARG A 349 -16.57 -20.94 -3.18
N LEU A 350 -16.95 -20.12 -2.20
CA LEU A 350 -16.48 -20.28 -0.82
C LEU A 350 -17.21 -21.43 -0.12
N ARG A 351 -16.45 -22.22 0.65
CA ARG A 351 -17.03 -23.23 1.55
C ARG A 351 -17.93 -22.58 2.60
N GLU A 352 -18.80 -23.38 3.22
CA GLU A 352 -19.72 -22.88 4.25
C GLU A 352 -19.00 -22.25 5.45
N ASP A 353 -17.92 -22.87 5.94
CA ASP A 353 -17.08 -22.33 7.02
C ASP A 353 -16.48 -20.98 6.64
N GLN A 354 -15.97 -20.84 5.42
CA GLN A 354 -15.38 -19.60 4.90
C GLN A 354 -16.43 -18.49 4.80
N ARG A 355 -17.65 -18.80 4.32
CA ARG A 355 -18.76 -17.83 4.24
C ARG A 355 -19.20 -17.36 5.64
N LEU A 356 -19.27 -18.28 6.61
CA LEU A 356 -19.62 -17.94 7.99
C LEU A 356 -18.56 -17.03 8.64
N LEU A 357 -17.28 -17.35 8.46
CA LEU A 357 -16.17 -16.53 8.95
C LEU A 357 -16.12 -15.16 8.26
N LEU A 358 -16.25 -15.10 6.94
CA LEU A 358 -16.28 -13.83 6.21
C LEU A 358 -17.43 -12.93 6.70
N ARG A 359 -18.62 -13.50 6.91
CA ARG A 359 -19.76 -12.77 7.47
C ARG A 359 -19.46 -12.25 8.88
N HIS A 360 -18.80 -13.05 9.71
CA HIS A 360 -18.38 -12.62 11.05
C HIS A 360 -17.37 -11.47 10.97
N ASP A 361 -16.34 -11.60 10.15
CA ASP A 361 -15.29 -10.59 9.96
C ASP A 361 -15.86 -9.25 9.50
N LEU A 362 -16.73 -9.27 8.49
CA LEU A 362 -17.37 -8.04 8.01
C LEU A 362 -18.29 -7.40 9.06
N ARG A 363 -18.89 -8.19 9.96
CA ARG A 363 -19.70 -7.65 11.07
C ARG A 363 -18.81 -6.99 12.13
N GLU A 364 -17.65 -7.58 12.42
CA GLU A 364 -16.66 -6.99 13.31
C GLU A 364 -16.10 -5.68 12.74
N ILE A 365 -15.79 -5.66 11.44
CA ILE A 365 -15.37 -4.45 10.72
C ILE A 365 -16.48 -3.40 10.77
N ARG A 366 -17.73 -3.75 10.48
CA ARG A 366 -18.89 -2.83 10.57
C ARG A 366 -19.02 -2.23 11.96
N SER A 367 -18.89 -3.06 12.99
CA SER A 367 -18.92 -2.63 14.38
C SER A 367 -17.75 -1.68 14.68
N PHE A 368 -16.57 -1.96 14.15
CA PHE A 368 -15.37 -1.16 14.40
C PHE A 368 -15.40 0.18 13.66
N VAL A 369 -15.88 0.21 12.43
CA VAL A 369 -16.15 1.46 11.69
C VAL A 369 -17.08 2.36 12.50
N ARG A 370 -18.15 1.81 13.10
CA ARG A 370 -19.06 2.58 13.97
C ARG A 370 -18.37 3.10 15.23
N GLN A 371 -17.48 2.30 15.84
CA GLN A 371 -16.67 2.74 16.98
C GLN A 371 -15.72 3.86 16.57
N ALA A 372 -14.93 3.66 15.53
CA ALA A 372 -13.93 4.62 15.06
C ALA A 372 -14.53 6.00 14.77
N ARG A 373 -15.76 6.03 14.23
CA ARG A 373 -16.49 7.27 13.98
C ARG A 373 -16.93 8.03 15.24
N ARG A 374 -17.08 7.34 16.37
CA ARG A 374 -17.57 7.90 17.63
C ARG A 374 -16.44 8.20 18.62
N THR A 375 -15.32 7.51 18.52
CA THR A 375 -14.13 7.80 19.33
C THR A 375 -13.63 9.20 18.97
N PRO A 376 -13.42 10.10 19.94
CA PRO A 376 -12.94 11.46 19.68
C PRO A 376 -11.52 11.50 19.12
#